data_AF-A0AAN4WHH6-F1
#
_entry.id   AF-A0AAN4WHH6-F1
#
_cell.length_a   1.000
_cell.length_b   1.000
_cell.length_c   1.000
_cell.angle_alpha   90.00
_cell.angle_beta   90.00
_cell.angle_gamma   90.00
#
_symmetry.space_group_name_H-M   'P 1'
#
loop_
_entity.id
_entity.type
_entity.pdbx_description
1 polymer ?
#
loop_
_entity_poly.entity_id
_entity_poly.type
_entity_poly.pdbx_seq_one_letter_code
_entity_poly.pdbx_strand_id
1 'polypeptide(L)'
;MLLFEGKVGLVIGPAFLLQKMSRPNIALHKPSIVMEELKTEYLKRSQKDYSMSFKLQVVSEIERGECSTTGAVRKYGIQARSTVVAWLRKYGTFDWENQTPSNMPKSKDQKILELEQKIRLLEKQKAFLAKQAEDSNKKAIFFDMMIDIAEKEFNIPIPKKLLTRTIDRFTRENKVSKTSTCGLLGVSRQVYYRSVWSKQKSQTRVTEVVSMVAAIRRDMLRIGFRKLYYLLYKPLKEFGVGRNKFLSILKANHMLIKPKRNYRITTDSHHRFRKYENLIENLPLKRPEQVWVSDITYIGG
;
A
#
# COMPACT_ATOMS: atom_id res chain seq x y z
N MET A 1 21.62 -50.65 -5.02
CA MET A 1 22.97 -50.86 -5.61
C MET A 1 23.57 -49.46 -5.68
N LEU A 2 24.52 -48.99 -4.86
CA LEU A 2 25.55 -49.52 -3.96
C LEU A 2 25.67 -48.51 -2.78
N LEU A 3 25.68 -48.96 -1.51
CA LEU A 3 26.83 -49.00 -0.58
C LEU A 3 27.31 -47.59 -0.12
N PHE A 4 27.57 -47.24 1.14
CA PHE A 4 27.88 -47.95 2.39
C PHE A 4 27.82 -46.92 3.57
N GLU A 5 27.57 -47.43 4.78
CA GLU A 5 28.14 -47.10 6.13
C GLU A 5 28.59 -45.67 6.49
N GLY A 6 28.51 -45.16 7.73
CA GLY A 6 28.25 -45.72 9.05
C GLY A 6 28.77 -44.73 10.12
N LYS A 7 28.07 -44.69 11.27
CA LYS A 7 28.44 -44.28 12.66
C LYS A 7 29.49 -43.17 12.92
N VAL A 8 29.19 -42.27 13.86
CA VAL A 8 29.72 -42.18 15.26
C VAL A 8 29.47 -40.76 15.79
N GLY A 9 28.94 -40.63 17.01
CA GLY A 9 28.60 -39.34 17.65
C GLY A 9 29.73 -38.72 18.49
N LEU A 10 29.50 -37.50 18.99
CA LEU A 10 29.84 -37.08 20.36
C LEU A 10 29.33 -35.64 20.65
N VAL A 11 28.89 -35.47 21.89
CA VAL A 11 28.51 -34.23 22.59
C VAL A 11 29.76 -33.44 23.00
N ILE A 12 29.86 -32.14 22.71
CA ILE A 12 30.79 -31.21 23.40
C ILE A 12 30.18 -29.80 23.48
N GLY A 13 30.14 -29.21 24.67
CA GLY A 13 29.62 -27.86 24.97
C GLY A 13 30.58 -26.71 24.59
N PRO A 14 30.13 -25.44 24.70
CA PRO A 14 30.95 -24.29 24.32
C PRO A 14 31.90 -23.87 25.45
N ALA A 15 33.20 -24.05 25.21
CA ALA A 15 34.28 -23.50 26.03
C ALA A 15 34.54 -22.03 25.68
N PHE A 16 34.60 -21.20 26.72
CA PHE A 16 35.05 -19.81 26.70
C PHE A 16 36.54 -19.73 26.30
N LEU A 17 36.87 -18.98 25.26
CA LEU A 17 38.25 -18.58 24.91
C LEU A 17 38.44 -17.08 25.17
N LEU A 18 39.20 -16.78 26.23
CA LEU A 18 39.76 -15.47 26.56
C LEU A 18 40.98 -15.20 25.66
N GLN A 19 40.83 -14.35 24.65
CA GLN A 19 41.95 -13.91 23.82
C GLN A 19 42.63 -12.67 24.42
N LYS A 20 43.83 -12.86 24.97
CA LYS A 20 44.78 -11.78 25.31
C LYS A 20 45.23 -11.11 24.00
N MET A 21 44.86 -9.84 23.80
CA MET A 21 45.43 -9.01 22.74
C MET A 21 46.57 -8.16 23.29
N SER A 22 47.70 -8.26 22.60
CA SER A 22 49.00 -7.66 22.87
C SER A 22 48.99 -6.13 22.72
N ARG A 23 49.88 -5.45 23.45
CA ARG A 23 50.10 -3.99 23.40
C ARG A 23 50.83 -3.60 22.10
N PRO A 24 50.37 -2.59 21.35
CA PRO A 24 51.17 -2.03 20.25
C PRO A 24 52.21 -1.03 20.78
N ASN A 25 53.47 -1.26 20.43
CA ASN A 25 54.56 -0.28 20.48
C ASN A 25 54.28 0.83 19.46
N ILE A 26 54.25 2.09 19.89
CA ILE A 26 54.25 3.24 18.98
C ILE A 26 55.52 4.05 19.25
N ALA A 27 56.29 4.18 18.17
CA ALA A 27 57.63 4.74 18.10
C ALA A 27 57.69 6.24 18.45
N LEU A 28 58.74 6.59 19.18
CA LEU A 28 59.23 7.94 19.38
C LEU A 28 60.06 8.36 18.16
N HIS A 29 59.56 9.34 17.38
CA HIS A 29 60.30 10.56 16.98
C HIS A 29 59.51 11.36 15.93
N LYS A 30 59.29 12.64 16.21
CA LYS A 30 59.25 13.69 15.19
C LYS A 30 60.03 14.91 15.70
N PRO A 31 60.63 15.68 14.78
CA PRO A 31 61.80 16.52 15.05
C PRO A 31 61.44 17.79 15.84
N SER A 32 62.42 18.25 16.61
CA SER A 32 62.47 19.54 17.29
C SER A 32 62.14 20.68 16.33
N ILE A 33 60.96 21.28 16.49
CA ILE A 33 60.70 22.64 16.05
C ILE A 33 61.39 23.52 17.10
N VAL A 34 62.45 24.20 16.67
CA VAL A 34 63.11 25.25 17.44
C VAL A 34 62.06 26.36 17.63
N MET A 35 61.41 26.35 18.79
CA MET A 35 60.61 27.47 19.27
C MET A 35 61.60 28.43 19.92
N GLU A 36 61.74 29.57 19.28
CA GLU A 36 62.42 30.78 19.75
C GLU A 36 62.21 30.97 21.26
N GLU A 37 63.31 31.09 22.01
CA GLU A 37 63.29 31.30 23.46
C GLU A 37 62.68 32.66 23.78
N LEU A 38 61.35 32.73 23.79
CA LEU A 38 60.65 33.74 24.58
C LEU A 38 60.96 33.42 26.03
N LYS A 39 61.89 34.19 26.63
CA LYS A 39 62.13 34.21 28.07
C LYS A 39 60.80 34.52 28.78
N THR A 40 60.03 33.49 29.11
CA THR A 40 58.85 33.64 29.96
C THR A 40 59.36 33.82 31.38
N GLU A 41 59.52 35.07 31.77
CA GLU A 41 59.86 35.45 33.13
C GLU A 41 58.76 34.90 34.07
N TYR A 42 59.09 33.84 34.81
CA TYR A 42 58.13 33.21 35.73
C TYR A 42 57.94 34.11 36.96
N LEU A 43 56.98 35.03 36.86
CA LEU A 43 56.56 35.89 37.95
C LEU A 43 55.56 35.14 38.84
N LYS A 44 56.05 34.59 39.95
CA LYS A 44 55.21 33.92 40.96
C LYS A 44 54.25 34.92 41.61
N ARG A 45 52.95 34.80 41.35
CA ARG A 45 51.91 35.63 41.97
C ARG A 45 51.46 35.03 43.31
N SER A 46 51.16 35.90 44.26
CA SER A 46 50.55 35.54 45.55
C SER A 46 49.03 35.61 45.45
N GLN A 47 48.32 34.99 46.40
CA GLN A 47 46.86 34.97 46.42
C GLN A 47 46.23 36.37 46.54
N LYS A 48 46.98 37.35 47.09
CA LYS A 48 46.59 38.77 47.17
C LYS A 48 46.57 39.45 45.79
N ASP A 49 47.27 38.91 44.80
CA ASP A 49 47.42 39.51 43.47
C ASP A 49 46.34 39.03 42.49
N TYR A 50 45.42 38.17 42.94
CA TYR A 50 44.32 37.65 42.10
C TYR A 50 43.09 38.55 42.19
N SER A 51 43.11 39.64 41.41
CA SER A 51 41.93 40.49 41.21
C SER A 51 40.78 39.70 40.55
N MET A 52 39.55 40.19 40.69
CA MET A 52 38.38 39.53 40.08
C MET A 52 38.46 39.52 38.55
N SER A 53 38.90 40.64 37.94
CA SER A 53 39.09 40.75 36.49
C SER A 53 40.12 39.74 35.98
N PHE A 54 41.20 39.54 36.73
CA PHE A 54 42.21 38.54 36.40
C PHE A 54 41.67 37.10 36.47
N LYS A 55 40.86 36.76 37.50
CA LYS A 55 40.23 35.44 37.60
C LYS A 55 39.30 35.15 36.41
N LEU A 56 38.48 36.14 36.03
CA LEU A 56 37.56 36.02 34.91
C LEU A 56 38.30 35.91 33.56
N GLN A 57 39.40 36.66 33.39
CA GLN A 57 40.25 36.54 32.21
C GLN A 57 40.85 35.13 32.08
N VAL A 58 41.45 34.61 33.17
CA VAL A 58 42.04 33.27 33.17
C VAL A 58 40.99 32.19 32.88
N VAL A 59 39.77 32.32 33.44
CA VAL A 59 38.67 31.41 33.16
C VAL A 59 38.24 31.51 31.68
N SER A 60 38.08 32.72 31.14
CA SER A 60 37.67 32.92 29.75
C SER A 60 38.69 32.36 28.74
N GLU A 61 39.99 32.54 28.97
CA GLU A 61 41.04 31.98 28.10
C GLU A 61 41.07 30.44 28.11
N ILE A 62 40.76 29.83 29.26
CA ILE A 62 40.66 28.36 29.35
C ILE A 62 39.41 27.87 28.64
N GLU A 63 38.27 28.57 28.78
CA GLU A 63 37.02 28.21 28.09
C GLU A 63 37.10 28.39 26.58
N ARG A 64 37.87 29.37 26.11
CA ARG A 64 38.21 29.56 24.68
C ARG A 64 39.19 28.51 24.15
N GLY A 65 39.76 27.68 25.02
CA GLY A 65 40.72 26.63 24.66
C GLY A 65 42.12 27.16 24.33
N GLU A 66 42.41 28.44 24.63
CA GLU A 66 43.71 29.06 24.36
C GLU A 66 44.80 28.55 25.30
N CYS A 67 44.42 28.05 26.49
CA CYS A 67 45.33 27.42 27.42
C CYS A 67 44.67 26.28 28.22
N SER A 68 45.47 25.26 28.57
CA SER A 68 45.01 24.19 29.47
C SER A 68 45.09 24.61 30.93
N THR A 69 44.36 23.96 31.85
CA THR A 69 44.42 24.29 33.29
C THR A 69 45.84 24.29 33.87
N THR A 70 46.71 23.40 33.40
CA THR A 70 48.13 23.36 33.79
C THR A 70 48.96 24.40 33.04
N GLY A 71 48.60 24.72 31.80
CA GLY A 71 49.22 25.80 31.01
C GLY A 71 48.95 27.18 31.60
N ALA A 72 47.71 27.45 32.04
CA ALA A 72 47.32 28.70 32.69
C ALA A 72 48.11 28.94 34.00
N VAL A 73 48.34 27.88 34.78
CA VAL A 73 49.17 27.93 36.00
C VAL A 73 50.58 28.43 35.69
N ARG A 74 51.20 27.91 34.63
CA ARG A 74 52.56 28.28 34.23
C ARG A 74 52.61 29.67 33.59
N LYS A 75 51.67 29.98 32.69
CA LYS A 75 51.56 31.25 31.96
C LYS A 75 51.34 32.44 32.89
N TYR A 76 50.55 32.25 33.94
CA TYR A 76 50.11 33.32 34.83
C TYR A 76 50.73 33.28 36.24
N GLY A 77 51.64 32.33 36.50
CA GLY A 77 52.32 32.19 37.79
C GLY A 77 51.39 31.88 38.97
N ILE A 78 50.29 31.14 38.71
CA ILE A 78 49.27 30.82 39.72
C ILE A 78 49.81 29.69 40.61
N GLN A 79 49.57 29.79 41.92
CA GLN A 79 50.16 28.89 42.91
C GLN A 79 49.81 27.40 42.74
N ALA A 80 48.59 27.07 42.28
CA ALA A 80 48.17 25.69 42.12
C ALA A 80 47.08 25.52 41.07
N ARG A 81 47.11 24.38 40.37
CA ARG A 81 46.09 23.97 39.39
C ARG A 81 44.70 23.82 40.01
N SER A 82 44.62 23.43 41.28
CA SER A 82 43.37 23.38 42.05
C SER A 82 42.68 24.76 42.15
N THR A 83 43.46 25.83 42.26
CA THR A 83 42.95 27.21 42.32
C THR A 83 42.27 27.60 41.01
N VAL A 84 42.88 27.25 39.88
CA VAL A 84 42.30 27.47 38.54
C VAL A 84 41.04 26.63 38.35
N VAL A 85 41.05 25.37 38.79
CA VAL A 85 39.86 24.50 38.76
C VAL A 85 38.73 25.06 39.64
N ALA A 86 39.06 25.63 40.79
CA ALA A 86 38.06 26.28 41.65
C ALA A 86 37.48 27.54 41.00
N TRP A 87 38.28 28.31 40.25
CA TRP A 87 37.77 29.45 39.48
C TRP A 87 36.90 29.01 38.31
N LEU A 88 37.27 27.94 37.59
CA LEU A 88 36.44 27.38 36.53
C LEU A 88 35.10 26.84 37.05
N ARG A 89 35.08 26.23 38.25
CA ARG A 89 33.83 25.79 38.88
C ARG A 89 32.93 26.93 39.34
N LYS A 90 33.52 28.08 39.73
CA LYS A 90 32.78 29.21 40.33
C LYS A 90 32.38 30.28 39.31
N TYR A 91 33.20 30.48 38.29
CA TYR A 91 33.06 31.55 37.30
C TYR A 91 33.03 31.04 35.86
N GLY A 92 33.16 29.73 35.65
CA GLY A 92 33.02 29.13 34.34
C GLY A 92 31.56 29.02 33.92
N THR A 93 31.37 29.07 32.61
CA THR A 93 30.12 28.93 31.88
C THR A 93 29.80 27.46 31.58
N PHE A 94 30.80 26.58 31.64
CA PHE A 94 30.61 25.14 31.42
C PHE A 94 30.06 24.44 32.68
N ASP A 95 28.89 23.80 32.54
CA ASP A 95 28.21 23.01 33.58
C ASP A 95 29.05 21.82 34.07
N TRP A 96 29.91 22.08 35.06
CA TRP A 96 30.76 21.05 35.67
C TRP A 96 29.98 20.08 36.57
N GLU A 97 28.76 20.45 36.98
CA GLU A 97 27.89 19.61 37.82
C GLU A 97 27.35 18.37 37.10
N ASN A 98 27.35 18.36 35.76
CA ASN A 98 26.81 17.25 34.96
C ASN A 98 27.88 16.27 34.43
N GLN A 99 29.15 16.42 34.80
CA GLN A 99 30.22 15.51 34.39
C GLN A 99 30.61 14.52 35.49
N THR A 100 29.78 13.51 35.69
CA THR A 100 30.24 12.14 35.99
C THR A 100 29.06 11.18 35.91
N PRO A 101 28.91 10.37 34.84
CA PRO A 101 28.13 9.15 34.96
C PRO A 101 28.91 8.23 35.89
N SER A 102 28.66 8.35 37.19
CA SER A 102 29.14 7.40 38.18
C SER A 102 28.71 6.01 37.72
N ASN A 103 29.67 5.11 37.50
CA ASN A 103 29.41 3.71 37.14
C ASN A 103 28.89 2.89 38.34
N MET A 104 28.35 3.56 39.37
CA MET A 104 27.65 2.90 40.46
C MET A 104 26.35 2.29 39.91
N PRO A 105 26.02 1.05 40.32
CA PRO A 105 24.72 0.47 39.99
C PRO A 105 23.64 1.42 40.52
N LYS A 106 22.77 1.89 39.62
CA LYS A 106 21.67 2.81 39.94
C LYS A 106 20.93 2.34 41.20
N SER A 107 20.63 3.28 42.11
CA SER A 107 19.87 3.00 43.32
C SER A 107 18.54 2.32 42.97
N LYS A 108 18.05 1.44 43.86
CA LYS A 108 16.77 0.74 43.69
C LYS A 108 15.65 1.75 43.41
N ASP A 109 15.66 2.90 44.08
CA ASP A 109 14.65 3.96 43.93
C ASP A 109 14.74 4.64 42.56
N GLN A 110 15.95 4.83 42.03
CA GLN A 110 16.16 5.42 40.70
C GLN A 110 15.68 4.47 39.59
N LYS A 111 15.83 3.15 39.78
CA LYS A 111 15.27 2.13 38.89
C LYS A 111 13.74 2.10 38.97
N ILE A 112 13.16 2.23 40.17
CA ILE A 112 11.71 2.28 40.36
C ILE A 112 11.14 3.49 39.62
N LEU A 113 11.73 4.67 39.79
CA LEU A 113 11.30 5.89 39.10
C LEU A 113 11.39 5.78 37.56
N GLU A 114 12.48 5.21 37.02
CA GLU A 114 12.60 4.97 35.57
C GLU A 114 11.54 3.99 35.06
N LEU A 115 11.25 2.93 35.82
CA LEU A 115 10.24 1.95 35.44
C LEU A 115 8.83 2.55 35.49
N GLU A 116 8.51 3.36 36.51
CA GLU A 116 7.24 4.09 36.61
C GLU A 116 7.06 5.06 35.44
N GLN A 117 8.11 5.80 35.06
CA GLN A 117 8.08 6.67 33.88
C GLN A 117 7.83 5.87 32.58
N LYS A 118 8.47 4.71 32.43
CA LYS A 118 8.24 3.81 31.29
C LYS A 118 6.81 3.29 31.27
N ILE A 119 6.26 2.88 32.42
CA ILE A 119 4.86 2.45 32.53
C ILE A 119 3.93 3.58 32.09
N ARG A 120 4.13 4.79 32.62
CA ARG A 120 3.32 5.96 32.26
C ARG A 120 3.38 6.31 30.77
N LEU A 121 4.56 6.18 30.16
CA LEU A 121 4.73 6.40 28.71
C LEU A 121 4.03 5.31 27.89
N LEU A 122 4.18 4.05 28.28
CA LEU A 122 3.50 2.93 27.62
C LEU A 122 1.98 3.01 27.77
N GLU A 123 1.47 3.42 28.93
CA GLU A 123 0.05 3.65 29.17
C GLU A 123 -0.49 4.76 28.28
N LYS A 124 0.23 5.88 28.15
CA LYS A 124 -0.14 6.97 27.22
C LYS A 124 -0.16 6.48 25.77
N GLN A 125 0.83 5.69 25.35
CA GLN A 125 0.87 5.11 24.01
C GLN A 125 -0.31 4.16 23.76
N LYS A 126 -0.63 3.28 24.72
CA LYS A 126 -1.81 2.40 24.65
C LYS A 126 -3.10 3.20 24.53
N ALA A 127 -3.28 4.24 25.35
CA ALA A 127 -4.47 5.07 25.30
C ALA A 127 -4.62 5.79 23.94
N PHE A 128 -3.51 6.29 23.38
CA PHE A 128 -3.51 6.91 22.07
C PHE A 128 -3.89 5.93 20.95
N LEU A 129 -3.28 4.74 20.92
CA LEU A 129 -3.59 3.71 19.94
C LEU A 129 -5.03 3.20 20.08
N ALA A 130 -5.52 3.05 21.31
CA ALA A 130 -6.91 2.67 21.58
C ALA A 130 -7.89 3.69 20.99
N LYS A 131 -7.64 4.99 21.22
CA LYS A 131 -8.44 6.07 20.62
C LYS A 131 -8.41 6.04 19.10
N GLN A 132 -7.23 5.84 18.51
CA GLN A 132 -7.09 5.74 17.05
C GLN A 132 -7.85 4.54 16.47
N ALA A 133 -7.85 3.40 17.15
CA ALA A 133 -8.63 2.22 16.78
C ALA A 133 -10.13 2.48 16.89
N GLU A 134 -10.59 3.16 17.94
CA GLU A 134 -11.98 3.56 18.13
C GLU A 134 -12.45 4.50 17.00
N ASP A 135 -11.66 5.53 16.68
CA ASP A 135 -11.95 6.44 15.57
C ASP A 135 -12.00 5.71 14.23
N SER A 136 -11.11 4.74 14.01
CA SER A 136 -11.13 3.89 12.80
C SER A 136 -12.39 3.02 12.72
N ASN A 137 -12.84 2.47 13.85
CA ASN A 137 -14.06 1.68 13.92
C ASN A 137 -15.31 2.54 13.66
N LYS A 138 -15.38 3.75 14.26
CA LYS A 138 -16.45 4.72 13.98
C LYS A 138 -16.51 5.11 12.51
N LYS A 139 -15.36 5.31 11.86
CA LYS A 139 -15.30 5.54 10.41
C LYS A 139 -15.84 4.36 9.61
N ALA A 140 -15.49 3.13 9.97
CA ALA A 140 -16.02 1.93 9.31
C ALA A 140 -17.55 1.85 9.41
N ILE A 141 -18.11 2.04 10.61
CA ILE A 141 -19.56 2.09 10.84
C ILE A 141 -20.22 3.20 9.99
N PHE A 142 -19.60 4.38 9.95
CA PHE A 142 -20.09 5.49 9.13
C PHE A 142 -20.11 5.15 7.64
N PHE A 143 -19.08 4.48 7.11
CA PHE A 143 -19.05 4.02 5.72
C PHE A 143 -20.13 2.96 5.43
N ASP A 144 -20.36 2.03 6.34
CA ASP A 144 -21.44 1.04 6.20
C ASP A 144 -22.81 1.73 6.15
N MET A 145 -23.05 2.71 7.03
CA MET A 145 -24.28 3.52 7.00
C MET A 145 -24.45 4.31 5.69
N MET A 146 -23.38 4.91 5.17
CA MET A 146 -23.43 5.61 3.87
C MET A 146 -23.77 4.66 2.72
N ILE A 147 -23.25 3.43 2.76
CA ILE A 147 -23.59 2.39 1.77
C ILE A 147 -25.10 2.07 1.85
N ASP A 148 -25.63 1.84 3.04
CA ASP A 148 -27.04 1.51 3.23
C ASP A 148 -27.98 2.63 2.75
N ILE A 149 -27.61 3.89 3.00
CA ILE A 149 -28.33 5.06 2.49
C ILE A 149 -28.29 5.07 0.96
N ALA A 150 -27.11 4.86 0.37
CA ALA A 150 -26.96 4.86 -1.08
C ALA A 150 -27.75 3.71 -1.76
N GLU A 151 -27.79 2.53 -1.16
CA GLU A 151 -28.59 1.40 -1.67
C GLU A 151 -30.09 1.74 -1.68
N LYS A 152 -30.59 2.42 -0.63
CA LYS A 152 -32.00 2.80 -0.50
C LYS A 152 -32.39 3.96 -1.41
N GLU A 153 -31.60 5.03 -1.45
CA GLU A 153 -31.94 6.26 -2.19
C GLU A 153 -31.75 6.12 -3.70
N PHE A 154 -30.65 5.49 -4.13
CA PHE A 154 -30.31 5.37 -5.55
C PHE A 154 -30.75 4.05 -6.17
N ASN A 155 -31.29 3.12 -5.37
CA ASN A 155 -31.69 1.78 -5.80
C ASN A 155 -30.56 1.04 -6.57
N ILE A 156 -29.31 1.26 -6.14
CA ILE A 156 -28.12 0.60 -6.67
C ILE A 156 -27.80 -0.55 -5.72
N PRO A 157 -28.27 -1.78 -5.97
CA PRO A 157 -27.90 -2.91 -5.12
C PRO A 157 -26.40 -3.16 -5.29
N ILE A 158 -25.59 -3.00 -4.24
CA ILE A 158 -24.17 -3.34 -4.31
C ILE A 158 -24.07 -4.87 -4.22
N PRO A 159 -23.73 -5.59 -5.30
CA PRO A 159 -23.77 -7.03 -5.26
C PRO A 159 -22.66 -7.56 -4.34
N LYS A 160 -23.03 -8.45 -3.41
CA LYS A 160 -22.10 -9.28 -2.60
C LYS A 160 -21.04 -10.02 -3.46
N LYS A 161 -21.27 -10.11 -4.77
CA LYS A 161 -20.35 -10.62 -5.80
C LYS A 161 -19.11 -9.74 -6.07
N LEU A 162 -19.02 -8.54 -5.51
CA LEU A 162 -17.85 -7.65 -5.64
C LEU A 162 -16.68 -8.07 -4.74
N LEU A 163 -16.91 -8.84 -3.67
CA LEU A 163 -15.88 -9.25 -2.70
C LEU A 163 -14.61 -9.83 -3.33
N THR A 164 -14.75 -10.76 -4.28
CA THR A 164 -13.58 -11.36 -4.95
C THR A 164 -12.77 -10.31 -5.71
N ARG A 165 -13.45 -9.36 -6.38
CA ARG A 165 -12.78 -8.28 -7.13
C ARG A 165 -12.11 -7.27 -6.19
N THR A 166 -12.74 -6.96 -5.06
CA THR A 166 -12.18 -6.08 -4.03
C THR A 166 -10.92 -6.69 -3.42
N ILE A 167 -10.96 -7.98 -3.07
CA ILE A 167 -9.79 -8.72 -2.59
C ILE A 167 -8.65 -8.67 -3.61
N ASP A 168 -8.93 -8.96 -4.88
CA ASP A 168 -7.91 -8.93 -5.94
C ASP A 168 -7.29 -7.53 -6.09
N ARG A 169 -8.13 -6.49 -6.08
CA ARG A 169 -7.71 -5.10 -6.22
C ARG A 169 -6.82 -4.68 -5.04
N PHE A 170 -7.27 -4.90 -3.82
CA PHE A 170 -6.56 -4.52 -2.61
C PHE A 170 -5.23 -5.27 -2.47
N THR A 171 -5.21 -6.57 -2.79
CA THR A 171 -4.00 -7.41 -2.81
C THR A 171 -2.95 -6.82 -3.77
N ARG A 172 -3.38 -6.42 -4.97
CA ARG A 172 -2.51 -5.86 -6.01
C ARG A 172 -1.94 -4.49 -5.63
N GLU A 173 -2.76 -3.62 -5.06
CA GLU A 173 -2.38 -2.25 -4.71
C GLU A 173 -1.46 -2.20 -3.49
N ASN A 174 -1.77 -2.98 -2.44
CA ASN A 174 -1.00 -2.96 -1.19
C ASN A 174 0.08 -4.05 -1.12
N LYS A 175 0.24 -4.87 -2.16
CA LYS A 175 1.21 -6.00 -2.23
C LYS A 175 1.13 -6.95 -1.03
N VAL A 176 -0.06 -7.13 -0.48
CA VAL A 176 -0.35 -8.01 0.66
C VAL A 176 -0.75 -9.41 0.18
N SER A 177 -0.69 -10.41 1.05
CA SER A 177 -1.10 -11.77 0.69
C SER A 177 -2.63 -11.93 0.66
N LYS A 178 -3.14 -12.78 -0.24
CA LYS A 178 -4.58 -13.09 -0.33
C LYS A 178 -5.16 -13.63 0.99
N THR A 179 -4.35 -14.35 1.78
CA THR A 179 -4.77 -14.87 3.08
C THR A 179 -5.04 -13.73 4.06
N SER A 180 -4.12 -12.76 4.13
CA SER A 180 -4.23 -11.61 5.02
C SER A 180 -5.44 -10.74 4.67
N THR A 181 -5.66 -10.46 3.39
CA THR A 181 -6.82 -9.68 2.93
C THR A 181 -8.15 -10.37 3.15
N CYS A 182 -8.20 -11.70 3.00
CA CYS A 182 -9.40 -12.47 3.31
C CYS A 182 -9.73 -12.39 4.81
N GLY A 183 -8.71 -12.51 5.68
CA GLY A 183 -8.87 -12.34 7.12
C GLY A 183 -9.38 -10.95 7.50
N LEU A 184 -8.83 -9.89 6.90
CA LEU A 184 -9.26 -8.51 7.13
C LEU A 184 -10.74 -8.27 6.79
N LEU A 185 -11.25 -8.92 5.74
CA LEU A 185 -12.64 -8.79 5.29
C LEU A 185 -13.59 -9.82 5.91
N GLY A 186 -13.13 -10.64 6.87
CA GLY A 186 -13.95 -11.67 7.51
C GLY A 186 -14.40 -12.80 6.57
N VAL A 187 -13.68 -13.04 5.47
CA VAL A 187 -14.02 -14.08 4.49
C VAL A 187 -13.03 -15.24 4.58
N SER A 188 -13.51 -16.47 4.60
CA SER A 188 -12.63 -17.65 4.50
C SER A 188 -11.94 -17.71 3.14
N ARG A 189 -10.63 -18.00 3.15
CA ARG A 189 -9.83 -18.22 1.93
C ARG A 189 -10.47 -19.27 1.00
N GLN A 190 -11.09 -20.31 1.57
CA GLN A 190 -11.78 -21.33 0.79
C GLN A 190 -12.97 -20.76 -0.02
N VAL A 191 -13.72 -19.82 0.57
CA VAL A 191 -14.85 -19.16 -0.10
C VAL A 191 -14.35 -18.32 -1.27
N TYR A 192 -13.24 -17.61 -1.08
CA TYR A 192 -12.60 -16.84 -2.16
C TYR A 192 -12.23 -17.75 -3.34
N TYR A 193 -11.47 -18.83 -3.11
CA TYR A 193 -11.06 -19.72 -4.20
C TYR A 193 -12.23 -20.46 -4.84
N ARG A 194 -13.24 -20.87 -4.06
CA ARG A 194 -14.48 -21.46 -4.60
C ARG A 194 -15.19 -20.51 -5.55
N SER A 195 -15.26 -19.21 -5.22
CA SER A 195 -15.81 -18.17 -6.10
C SER A 195 -15.00 -18.05 -7.40
N VAL A 196 -13.68 -17.98 -7.29
CA VAL A 196 -12.76 -17.90 -8.45
C VAL A 196 -12.90 -19.12 -9.36
N TRP A 197 -12.85 -20.34 -8.81
CA TRP A 197 -12.98 -21.58 -9.58
C TRP A 197 -14.35 -21.72 -10.23
N SER A 198 -15.42 -21.33 -9.54
CA SER A 198 -16.77 -21.33 -10.11
C SER A 198 -16.87 -20.39 -11.30
N LYS A 199 -16.29 -19.18 -11.19
CA LYS A 199 -16.23 -18.21 -12.29
C LYS A 199 -15.43 -18.77 -13.47
N GLN A 200 -14.26 -19.35 -13.22
CA GLN A 200 -13.43 -19.97 -14.24
C GLN A 200 -14.18 -21.11 -14.95
N LYS A 201 -14.78 -22.04 -14.21
CA LYS A 201 -15.57 -23.15 -14.77
C LYS A 201 -16.77 -22.67 -15.57
N SER A 202 -17.40 -21.57 -15.16
CA SER A 202 -18.46 -20.93 -15.94
C SER A 202 -17.91 -20.34 -17.24
N GLN A 203 -16.76 -19.67 -17.19
CA GLN A 203 -16.12 -19.08 -18.37
C GLN A 203 -15.69 -20.16 -19.37
N THR A 204 -15.04 -21.23 -18.92
CA THR A 204 -14.62 -22.35 -19.77
C THR A 204 -15.81 -23.00 -20.48
N ARG A 205 -16.91 -23.24 -19.75
CA ARG A 205 -18.15 -23.74 -20.39
C ARG A 205 -18.70 -22.77 -21.43
N VAL A 206 -18.68 -21.47 -21.15
CA VAL A 206 -19.14 -20.46 -22.12
C VAL A 206 -18.26 -20.47 -23.37
N THR A 207 -16.94 -20.52 -23.22
CA THR A 207 -16.00 -20.53 -24.36
C THR A 207 -16.18 -21.77 -25.23
N GLU A 208 -16.40 -22.94 -24.64
CA GLU A 208 -16.65 -24.18 -25.39
C GLU A 208 -18.02 -24.17 -26.09
N VAL A 209 -19.06 -23.65 -25.43
CA VAL A 209 -20.37 -23.50 -26.09
C VAL A 209 -20.29 -22.55 -27.28
N VAL A 210 -19.57 -21.44 -27.14
CA VAL A 210 -19.37 -20.47 -28.22
C VAL A 210 -18.59 -21.10 -29.38
N SER A 211 -17.55 -21.89 -29.11
CA SER A 211 -16.77 -22.56 -30.17
C SER A 211 -17.62 -23.60 -30.93
N MET A 212 -18.44 -24.39 -30.23
CA MET A 212 -19.37 -25.34 -30.86
C MET A 212 -20.39 -24.64 -31.77
N VAL A 213 -20.96 -23.52 -31.30
CA VAL A 213 -21.92 -22.74 -32.10
C VAL A 213 -21.23 -22.11 -33.31
N ALA A 214 -20.02 -21.59 -33.15
CA ALA A 214 -19.23 -21.04 -34.24
C ALA A 214 -18.93 -22.10 -35.31
N ALA A 215 -18.67 -23.34 -34.93
CA ALA A 215 -18.46 -24.44 -35.87
C ALA A 215 -19.69 -24.69 -36.75
N ILE A 216 -20.90 -24.81 -36.16
CA ILE A 216 -22.13 -24.99 -36.95
C ILE A 216 -22.43 -23.78 -37.83
N ARG A 217 -22.11 -22.57 -37.36
CA ARG A 217 -22.35 -21.34 -38.12
C ARG A 217 -21.40 -21.13 -39.29
N ARG A 218 -20.28 -21.84 -39.36
CA ARG A 218 -19.45 -21.89 -40.57
C ARG A 218 -20.23 -22.48 -41.74
N ASP A 219 -21.01 -23.53 -41.49
CA ASP A 219 -21.79 -24.21 -42.53
C ASP A 219 -23.16 -23.54 -42.73
N MET A 220 -23.80 -23.09 -41.64
CA MET A 220 -25.13 -22.47 -41.66
C MET A 220 -25.17 -21.13 -40.91
N LEU A 221 -24.85 -20.05 -41.62
CA LEU A 221 -24.66 -18.69 -41.05
C LEU A 221 -25.88 -18.13 -40.30
N ARG A 222 -27.12 -18.43 -40.73
CA ARG A 222 -28.36 -17.83 -40.20
C ARG A 222 -29.26 -18.80 -39.44
N ILE A 223 -28.67 -19.83 -38.84
CA ILE A 223 -29.43 -20.80 -38.05
C ILE A 223 -29.92 -20.21 -36.71
N GLY A 224 -31.23 -20.34 -36.46
CA GLY A 224 -31.88 -19.86 -35.25
C GLY A 224 -31.54 -20.65 -33.98
N PHE A 225 -31.73 -20.04 -32.82
CA PHE A 225 -31.33 -20.63 -31.53
C PHE A 225 -32.02 -21.97 -31.24
N ARG A 226 -33.32 -22.12 -31.59
CA ARG A 226 -34.08 -23.36 -31.32
C ARG A 226 -33.46 -24.54 -32.06
N LYS A 227 -33.13 -24.34 -33.34
CA LYS A 227 -32.52 -25.36 -34.19
C LYS A 227 -31.08 -25.65 -33.76
N LEU A 228 -30.30 -24.61 -33.39
CA LEU A 228 -28.97 -24.80 -32.78
C LEU A 228 -29.01 -25.64 -31.52
N TYR A 229 -29.96 -25.37 -30.61
CA TYR A 229 -30.11 -26.12 -29.37
C TYR A 229 -30.44 -27.60 -29.63
N TYR A 230 -31.30 -27.87 -30.63
CA TYR A 230 -31.61 -29.23 -31.04
C TYR A 230 -30.38 -29.97 -31.59
N LEU A 231 -29.62 -29.33 -32.49
CA LEU A 231 -28.42 -29.93 -33.08
C LEU A 231 -27.31 -30.19 -32.04
N LEU A 232 -27.16 -29.28 -31.07
CA LEU A 232 -26.16 -29.36 -30.01
C LEU A 232 -26.70 -30.00 -28.72
N TYR A 233 -27.86 -30.65 -28.75
CA TYR A 233 -28.51 -31.10 -27.52
C TYR A 233 -27.66 -32.06 -26.69
N LYS A 234 -27.05 -33.07 -27.34
CA LYS A 234 -26.18 -34.06 -26.67
C LYS A 234 -24.98 -33.40 -25.97
N PRO A 235 -24.10 -32.64 -26.67
CA PRO A 235 -22.96 -32.01 -26.01
C PRO A 235 -23.41 -30.98 -24.97
N LEU A 236 -24.43 -30.17 -25.23
CA LEU A 236 -24.92 -29.19 -24.25
C LEU A 236 -25.45 -29.84 -22.97
N LYS A 237 -26.06 -31.03 -23.07
CA LYS A 237 -26.54 -31.79 -21.91
C LYS A 237 -25.37 -32.27 -21.04
N GLU A 238 -24.29 -32.77 -21.65
CA GLU A 238 -23.06 -33.17 -20.94
C GLU A 238 -22.41 -31.98 -20.20
N PHE A 239 -22.42 -30.79 -20.80
CA PHE A 239 -21.95 -29.56 -20.16
C PHE A 239 -22.90 -28.97 -19.10
N GLY A 240 -24.08 -29.58 -18.91
CA GLY A 240 -25.12 -29.09 -17.99
C GLY A 240 -25.71 -27.75 -18.40
N VAL A 241 -25.82 -27.49 -19.71
CA VAL A 241 -26.36 -26.25 -20.29
C VAL A 241 -27.77 -26.49 -20.81
N GLY A 242 -28.77 -26.09 -20.03
CA GLY A 242 -30.18 -26.11 -20.45
C GLY A 242 -30.53 -24.99 -21.45
N ARG A 243 -31.73 -25.07 -22.03
CA ARG A 243 -32.23 -24.14 -23.07
C ARG A 243 -32.09 -22.66 -22.70
N ASN A 244 -32.55 -22.27 -21.52
CA ASN A 244 -32.54 -20.85 -21.11
C ASN A 244 -31.11 -20.36 -20.86
N LYS A 245 -30.24 -21.20 -20.29
CA LYS A 245 -28.82 -20.85 -20.11
C LYS A 245 -28.12 -20.72 -21.46
N PHE A 246 -28.38 -21.62 -22.41
CA PHE A 246 -27.88 -21.52 -23.78
C PHE A 246 -28.30 -20.19 -24.44
N LEU A 247 -29.58 -19.83 -24.33
CA LEU A 247 -30.09 -18.56 -24.84
C LEU A 247 -29.39 -17.36 -24.18
N SER A 248 -29.22 -17.37 -22.86
CA SER A 248 -28.50 -16.31 -22.14
C SER A 248 -27.04 -16.19 -22.56
N ILE A 249 -26.36 -17.32 -22.80
CA ILE A 249 -24.98 -17.34 -23.32
C ILE A 249 -24.92 -16.70 -24.71
N LEU A 250 -25.80 -17.09 -25.63
CA LEU A 250 -25.86 -16.50 -26.97
C LEU A 250 -26.17 -15.00 -26.93
N LYS A 251 -27.09 -14.59 -26.04
CA LYS A 251 -27.45 -13.18 -25.86
C LYS A 251 -26.27 -12.35 -25.35
N ALA A 252 -25.57 -12.84 -24.32
CA ALA A 252 -24.42 -12.16 -23.72
C ALA A 252 -23.22 -12.05 -24.67
N ASN A 253 -23.04 -13.01 -25.60
CA ASN A 253 -21.97 -12.99 -26.60
C ASN A 253 -22.41 -12.32 -27.92
N HIS A 254 -23.54 -11.61 -27.96
CA HIS A 254 -24.08 -10.97 -29.17
C HIS A 254 -24.27 -11.92 -30.37
N MET A 255 -24.48 -13.20 -30.11
CA MET A 255 -24.63 -14.24 -31.13
C MET A 255 -26.08 -14.42 -31.58
N LEU A 256 -27.05 -13.69 -31.04
CA LEU A 256 -28.44 -13.79 -31.52
C LEU A 256 -28.58 -13.15 -32.90
N ILE A 257 -29.28 -13.84 -33.79
CA ILE A 257 -29.60 -13.31 -35.11
C ILE A 257 -30.62 -12.19 -34.93
N LYS A 258 -30.24 -10.97 -35.31
CA LYS A 258 -31.17 -9.84 -35.39
C LYS A 258 -31.99 -10.00 -36.67
N PRO A 259 -33.33 -10.09 -36.59
CA PRO A 259 -34.16 -10.09 -37.79
C PRO A 259 -33.97 -8.75 -38.50
N LYS A 260 -33.64 -8.80 -39.81
CA LYS A 260 -33.68 -7.60 -40.65
C LYS A 260 -35.16 -7.29 -40.85
N ARG A 261 -35.61 -6.09 -40.47
CA ARG A 261 -36.97 -5.64 -40.83
C ARG A 261 -37.05 -5.62 -42.35
N ASN A 262 -37.91 -6.45 -42.91
CA ASN A 262 -38.25 -6.37 -44.31
C ASN A 262 -39.38 -5.36 -44.44
N TYR A 263 -39.05 -4.13 -44.88
CA TYR A 263 -40.05 -3.23 -45.40
C TYR A 263 -40.46 -3.82 -46.74
N ARG A 264 -41.46 -4.70 -46.72
CA ARG A 264 -41.99 -5.27 -47.95
C ARG A 264 -42.46 -4.09 -48.79
N ILE A 265 -41.74 -3.81 -49.87
CA ILE A 265 -42.25 -2.93 -50.92
C ILE A 265 -43.43 -3.69 -51.49
N THR A 266 -44.64 -3.24 -51.16
CA THR A 266 -45.89 -3.85 -51.62
C THR A 266 -46.15 -3.57 -53.09
N THR A 267 -45.46 -2.57 -53.65
CA THR A 267 -45.68 -2.07 -55.00
C THR A 267 -44.43 -2.29 -55.85
N ASP A 268 -44.48 -3.26 -56.77
CA ASP A 268 -43.45 -3.38 -57.82
C ASP A 268 -43.66 -2.27 -58.86
N SER A 269 -43.14 -1.09 -58.58
CA SER A 269 -43.12 0.01 -59.54
C SER A 269 -42.18 -0.27 -60.72
N HIS A 270 -41.40 -1.36 -60.75
CA HIS A 270 -40.56 -1.76 -61.87
C HIS A 270 -41.15 -2.94 -62.66
N HIS A 271 -42.48 -3.01 -62.75
CA HIS A 271 -43.15 -4.00 -63.60
C HIS A 271 -43.18 -3.60 -65.08
N ARG A 272 -43.35 -4.58 -65.97
CA ARG A 272 -43.46 -4.40 -67.43
C ARG A 272 -44.78 -3.80 -67.92
N PHE A 273 -45.80 -3.70 -67.06
CA PHE A 273 -47.10 -3.16 -67.45
C PHE A 273 -47.07 -1.63 -67.66
N ARG A 274 -47.97 -1.14 -68.53
CA ARG A 274 -48.15 0.29 -68.79
C ARG A 274 -48.54 1.01 -67.50
N LYS A 275 -47.81 2.08 -67.18
CA LYS A 275 -48.14 2.99 -66.07
C LYS A 275 -48.84 4.21 -66.64
N TYR A 276 -49.86 4.69 -65.91
CA TYR A 276 -50.51 5.95 -66.19
C TYR A 276 -49.80 7.06 -65.42
N GLU A 277 -49.69 8.25 -66.01
CA GLU A 277 -49.07 9.40 -65.36
C GLU A 277 -49.92 9.87 -64.16
N ASN A 278 -49.25 10.32 -63.10
CA ASN A 278 -49.94 10.84 -61.92
C ASN A 278 -50.41 12.27 -62.18
N LEU A 279 -51.64 12.41 -62.69
CA LEU A 279 -52.24 13.70 -63.04
C LEU A 279 -52.45 14.63 -61.82
N ILE A 280 -52.34 14.11 -60.60
CA ILE A 280 -52.54 14.86 -59.34
C ILE A 280 -51.24 15.57 -58.90
N GLU A 281 -50.06 15.14 -59.38
CA GLU A 281 -48.75 15.56 -58.85
C GLU A 281 -48.52 17.08 -58.85
N ASN A 282 -49.04 17.80 -59.85
CA ASN A 282 -48.90 19.25 -60.00
C ASN A 282 -50.22 20.03 -59.82
N LEU A 283 -51.26 19.42 -59.28
CA LEU A 283 -52.57 20.06 -59.13
C LEU A 283 -52.63 20.92 -57.85
N PRO A 284 -52.88 22.24 -57.92
CA PRO A 284 -52.96 23.09 -56.73
C PRO A 284 -54.30 22.89 -55.99
N LEU A 285 -54.26 22.16 -54.88
CA LEU A 285 -55.42 21.95 -53.99
C LEU A 285 -55.60 23.16 -53.06
N LYS A 286 -56.77 23.79 -53.10
CA LYS A 286 -57.12 25.00 -52.33
C LYS A 286 -58.20 24.76 -51.27
N ARG A 287 -58.94 23.65 -51.36
CA ARG A 287 -60.07 23.33 -50.49
C ARG A 287 -60.15 21.82 -50.21
N PRO A 288 -60.75 21.38 -49.09
CA PRO A 288 -61.07 19.97 -48.84
C PRO A 288 -61.95 19.38 -49.97
N GLU A 289 -61.93 18.04 -50.10
CA GLU A 289 -62.76 17.26 -51.05
C GLU A 289 -62.46 17.42 -52.54
N GLN A 290 -61.32 18.02 -52.91
CA GLN A 290 -60.93 18.22 -54.31
C GLN A 290 -60.27 17.00 -54.97
N VAL A 291 -59.67 16.11 -54.17
CA VAL A 291 -59.04 14.88 -54.63
C VAL A 291 -59.31 13.78 -53.62
N TRP A 292 -59.73 12.62 -54.11
CA TRP A 292 -59.96 11.42 -53.32
C TRP A 292 -58.98 10.34 -53.78
N VAL A 293 -58.23 9.78 -52.84
CA VAL A 293 -57.32 8.66 -53.10
C VAL A 293 -57.84 7.45 -52.33
N SER A 294 -58.12 6.36 -53.02
CA SER A 294 -58.49 5.09 -52.42
C SER A 294 -57.34 4.10 -52.54
N ASP A 295 -56.88 3.54 -51.43
CA ASP A 295 -55.94 2.42 -51.43
C ASP A 295 -56.71 1.10 -51.25
N ILE A 296 -56.24 0.02 -51.87
CA ILE A 296 -56.84 -1.31 -51.73
C ILE A 296 -55.93 -2.19 -50.87
N THR A 297 -56.46 -2.66 -49.74
CA THR A 297 -55.73 -3.59 -48.86
C THR A 297 -56.32 -4.99 -48.99
N TYR A 298 -55.50 -5.96 -49.37
CA TYR A 298 -55.88 -7.37 -49.33
C TYR A 298 -55.86 -7.86 -47.87
N ILE A 299 -57.00 -8.37 -47.39
CA ILE A 299 -57.10 -9.05 -46.09
C ILE A 299 -56.85 -10.54 -46.36
N GLY A 300 -55.73 -11.08 -45.87
CA GLY A 300 -55.39 -12.50 -46.03
C GLY A 300 -56.16 -13.38 -45.03
N GLY A 301 -56.78 -14.45 -45.52
CA GLY A 301 -57.39 -15.52 -44.72
C GLY A 301 -56.41 -16.61 -44.32
#